data_AF-A0A958H3I2-F1
#
_entry.id   AF-A0A958H3I2-F1
#
_cell.length_a   1.000
_cell.length_b   1.000
_cell.length_c   1.000
_cell.angle_alpha   90.00
_cell.angle_beta   90.00
_cell.angle_gamma   90.00
#
_symmetry.space_group_name_H-M   'P 1'
#
loop_
_entity.id
_entity.type
_entity.pdbx_description
1 polymer ?
#
loop_
_entity_poly.entity_id
_entity_poly.type
_entity_poly.pdbx_seq_one_letter_code
_entity_poly.pdbx_strand_id
1 'polypeptide(L)'
;ELIIESVKKTGKIVLASDACERGSFLHTMASNISQIAFDYLDGPVAVVGARNWITPPAELEDVFFPQKEWIIDTLHERILPLPNHQVSSVQMADEILRRNRLGV
;
A
#
# COMPACT_ATOMS: atom_id res chain seq x y z
N GLU A 1 10.34 -1.57 17.26
CA GLU A 1 9.59 -2.20 18.37
C GLU A 1 8.10 -1.88 18.33
N LEU A 2 7.66 -0.62 18.52
CA LEU A 2 6.22 -0.25 18.58
C LEU A 2 5.37 -0.77 17.40
N ILE A 3 5.89 -0.69 16.17
CA ILE A 3 5.19 -1.17 14.97
C ILE A 3 5.00 -2.70 15.02
N ILE A 4 6.00 -3.44 15.52
CA ILE A 4 5.95 -4.90 15.61
C ILE A 4 4.90 -5.34 16.62
N GLU A 5 4.79 -4.66 17.76
CA GLU A 5 3.75 -4.94 18.75
C GLU A 5 2.33 -4.68 18.21
N SER A 6 2.17 -3.64 17.38
CA SER A 6 0.91 -3.40 16.66
C SER A 6 0.60 -4.54 15.69
N VAL A 7 1.57 -4.97 14.89
CA VAL A 7 1.43 -6.08 13.93
C VAL A 7 1.10 -7.39 14.65
N LYS A 8 1.74 -7.71 15.78
CA LYS A 8 1.41 -8.90 16.59
C LYS A 8 -0.04 -8.92 17.06
N LYS A 9 -0.63 -7.75 17.31
CA LYS A 9 -2.03 -7.63 17.75
C LYS A 9 -3.01 -7.72 16.58
N THR A 10 -2.69 -7.13 15.43
CA THR A 10 -3.65 -6.98 14.30
C THR A 10 -3.47 -8.03 13.22
N GLY A 11 -2.29 -8.65 13.15
CA GLY A 11 -1.82 -9.54 12.09
C GLY A 11 -1.65 -8.87 10.73
N LYS A 12 -1.88 -7.56 10.61
CA LYS A 12 -2.07 -6.87 9.34
C LYS A 12 -1.54 -5.44 9.40
N ILE A 13 -1.01 -4.95 8.29
CA ILE A 13 -0.50 -3.59 8.16
C ILE A 13 -0.54 -3.08 6.71
N VAL A 14 -0.89 -1.81 6.56
CA VAL A 14 -0.76 -1.03 5.33
C VAL A 14 0.14 0.16 5.65
N LEU A 15 1.17 0.36 4.82
CA LEU A 15 2.07 1.51 4.89
C LEU A 15 1.66 2.52 3.82
N ALA A 16 1.47 3.78 4.20
CA ALA A 16 1.05 4.85 3.29
C ALA A 16 1.99 6.07 3.37
N SER A 17 2.32 6.69 2.24
CA SER A 17 3.14 7.92 2.17
C SER A 17 2.88 8.68 0.89
N ASP A 18 2.94 10.02 0.94
CA ASP A 18 2.83 10.88 -0.25
C ASP A 18 4.05 10.84 -1.17
N ALA A 19 5.14 10.20 -0.74
CA ALA A 19 6.28 9.93 -1.61
C ALA A 19 5.91 8.92 -2.71
N CYS A 20 6.58 9.01 -3.87
CA CYS A 20 6.48 8.01 -4.93
C CYS A 20 6.67 6.61 -4.36
N GLU A 21 5.75 5.69 -4.65
CA GLU A 21 5.80 4.31 -4.16
C GLU A 21 7.08 3.59 -4.63
N ARG A 22 7.43 3.78 -5.90
CA ARG A 22 8.66 3.25 -6.49
C ARG A 22 9.89 3.84 -5.82
N GLY A 23 10.70 2.97 -5.20
CA GLY A 23 11.92 3.37 -4.50
C GLY A 23 11.67 4.03 -3.14
N SER A 24 10.44 4.00 -2.62
CA SER A 24 10.11 4.56 -1.32
C SER A 24 10.83 3.86 -0.17
N PHE A 25 11.15 4.62 0.89
CA PHE A 25 11.60 4.06 2.18
C PHE A 25 10.58 3.09 2.78
N LEU A 26 9.30 3.19 2.39
CA LEU A 26 8.28 2.23 2.81
C LEU A 26 8.59 0.79 2.39
N HIS A 27 9.34 0.57 1.31
CA HIS A 27 9.80 -0.78 0.93
C HIS A 27 10.84 -1.35 1.90
N THR A 28 11.74 -0.50 2.42
CA THR A 28 12.68 -0.90 3.49
C THR A 28 11.93 -1.29 4.75
N MET A 29 10.94 -0.48 5.13
CA MET A 29 10.04 -0.78 6.25
C MET A 29 9.29 -2.10 6.03
N ALA A 30 8.68 -2.29 4.86
CA ALA A 30 7.92 -3.49 4.52
C ALA A 30 8.80 -4.76 4.57
N SER A 31 10.02 -4.69 4.04
CA SER A 31 10.99 -5.77 4.08
C SER A 31 11.38 -6.13 5.52
N ASN A 32 11.72 -5.13 6.35
CA ASN A 32 12.09 -5.35 7.75
C ASN A 32 10.92 -5.94 8.56
N ILE A 33 9.70 -5.42 8.40
CA ILE A 33 8.52 -5.93 9.09
C ILE A 33 8.23 -7.37 8.67
N SER A 34 8.31 -7.67 7.38
CA SER A 34 8.08 -9.03 6.87
C SER A 34 9.11 -10.02 7.42
N GLN A 35 10.38 -9.62 7.59
CA GLN A 35 11.41 -10.49 8.18
C GLN A 35 11.25 -10.68 9.69
N ILE A 36 10.91 -9.62 10.43
CA ILE A 36 10.86 -9.64 11.90
C ILE A 36 9.55 -10.22 12.43
N ALA A 37 8.45 -10.03 11.70
CA ALA A 37 7.10 -10.37 12.16
C ALA A 37 6.37 -11.36 11.24
N PHE A 38 7.09 -12.13 10.42
CA PHE A 38 6.52 -13.06 9.44
C PHE A 38 5.43 -13.95 10.04
N ASP A 39 5.72 -14.62 11.16
CA ASP A 39 4.80 -15.58 11.80
C ASP A 39 3.53 -14.92 12.37
N TYR A 40 3.52 -13.60 12.50
CA TYR A 40 2.37 -12.84 12.98
C TYR A 40 1.54 -12.23 11.84
N LEU A 41 2.01 -12.27 10.60
CA LEU A 41 1.33 -11.65 9.47
C LEU A 41 0.29 -12.60 8.85
N ASP A 42 -0.98 -12.20 8.87
CA ASP A 42 -2.07 -12.91 8.21
C ASP A 42 -2.13 -12.64 6.69
N GLY A 43 -1.30 -11.72 6.20
CA GLY A 43 -1.30 -11.25 4.82
C GLY A 43 -0.06 -10.41 4.50
N PRO A 44 0.11 -9.99 3.23
CA PRO A 44 1.27 -9.23 2.81
C PRO A 44 1.33 -7.86 3.48
N VAL A 45 2.55 -7.37 3.78
CA VAL A 45 2.74 -5.96 4.10
C VAL A 45 2.49 -5.14 2.84
N ALA A 46 1.36 -4.43 2.80
CA ALA A 46 1.02 -3.62 1.64
C ALA A 46 1.60 -2.20 1.75
N VAL A 47 2.05 -1.66 0.62
CA VAL A 47 2.55 -0.30 0.49
C VAL A 47 1.65 0.46 -0.48
N VAL A 48 1.26 1.66 -0.08
CA VAL A 48 0.53 2.64 -0.89
C VAL A 48 1.36 3.90 -0.93
N GLY A 49 1.72 4.35 -2.12
CA GLY A 49 2.43 5.61 -2.30
C GLY A 49 1.94 6.36 -3.53
N ALA A 50 2.49 7.55 -3.75
CA ALA A 50 2.19 8.32 -4.94
C ALA A 50 2.64 7.61 -6.22
N ARG A 51 2.03 7.97 -7.35
CA ARG A 51 2.40 7.45 -8.67
C ARG A 51 3.83 7.79 -9.02
N ASN A 52 4.49 6.97 -9.85
CA ASN A 52 5.86 7.20 -10.28
C ASN A 52 5.92 8.28 -11.39
N TRP A 53 5.62 9.52 -11.01
CA TRP A 53 5.63 10.69 -11.88
C TRP A 53 6.15 11.93 -11.14
N ILE A 54 6.43 13.00 -11.87
CA ILE A 54 6.64 14.33 -11.30
C ILE A 54 5.34 14.82 -10.64
N THR A 55 5.43 15.44 -9.47
CA THR A 55 4.26 16.00 -8.79
C THR A 55 3.49 16.95 -9.72
N PRO A 56 2.20 16.70 -9.97
CA PRO A 56 1.40 17.52 -10.87
C PRO A 56 0.87 18.79 -10.16
N PRO A 57 0.19 19.70 -10.86
CA PRO A 57 -0.51 20.81 -10.22
C PRO A 57 -1.70 20.32 -9.37
N ALA A 58 -2.21 21.22 -8.52
CA ALA A 58 -3.22 20.92 -7.48
C ALA A 58 -4.47 20.22 -8.03
N GLU A 59 -4.91 20.56 -9.24
CA GLU A 59 -6.11 19.99 -9.86
C GLU A 59 -5.96 18.50 -10.22
N LEU A 60 -4.74 17.96 -10.16
CA LEU A 60 -4.42 16.57 -10.48
C LEU A 60 -3.83 15.80 -9.29
N GLU A 61 -3.87 16.37 -8.08
CA GLU A 61 -3.36 15.72 -6.87
C GLU A 61 -4.08 14.39 -6.58
N ASP A 62 -5.39 14.33 -6.82
CA ASP A 62 -6.23 13.16 -6.54
C ASP A 62 -5.84 11.91 -7.36
N VAL A 63 -5.21 12.10 -8.52
CA VAL A 63 -4.72 11.01 -9.37
C VAL A 63 -3.26 10.64 -9.11
N PHE A 64 -2.55 11.46 -8.33
CA PHE A 64 -1.13 11.31 -8.05
C PHE A 64 -0.86 10.81 -6.63
N PHE A 65 -1.40 11.50 -5.62
CA PHE A 65 -1.19 11.18 -4.22
C PHE A 65 -2.12 10.06 -3.73
N PRO A 66 -1.70 9.29 -2.71
CA PRO A 66 -2.57 8.33 -2.05
C PRO A 66 -3.89 8.95 -1.58
N GLN A 67 -4.99 8.36 -2.03
CA GLN A 67 -6.34 8.70 -1.56
C GLN A 67 -6.84 7.69 -0.53
N LYS A 68 -7.85 8.07 0.26
CA LYS A 68 -8.47 7.17 1.24
C LYS A 68 -8.99 5.88 0.57
N GLU A 69 -9.51 6.01 -0.64
CA GLU A 69 -9.97 4.93 -1.50
C GLU A 69 -8.85 3.94 -1.77
N TRP A 70 -7.65 4.43 -2.11
CA TRP A 70 -6.51 3.55 -2.44
C TRP A 70 -6.07 2.74 -1.23
N ILE A 71 -6.12 3.31 -0.04
CA ILE A 71 -5.75 2.64 1.21
C ILE A 71 -6.79 1.55 1.55
N ILE A 72 -8.08 1.88 1.48
CA ILE A 72 -9.16 0.94 1.78
C ILE A 72 -9.22 -0.18 0.75
N ASP A 73 -9.09 0.14 -0.54
CA ASP A 73 -9.09 -0.84 -1.63
C ASP A 73 -7.85 -1.73 -1.57
N THR A 74 -6.68 -1.18 -1.21
CA THR A 74 -5.47 -1.98 -0.95
C THR A 74 -5.71 -2.98 0.19
N LEU A 75 -6.32 -2.54 1.29
CA LEU A 75 -6.67 -3.44 2.40
C LEU A 75 -7.64 -4.52 1.92
N HIS A 76 -8.71 -4.14 1.24
CA HIS A 76 -9.75 -5.04 0.73
C HIS A 76 -9.19 -6.10 -0.22
N GLU A 77 -8.42 -5.68 -1.21
CA GLU A 77 -7.99 -6.54 -2.31
C GLU A 77 -6.75 -7.37 -1.98
N ARG A 78 -5.87 -6.91 -1.07
CA ARG A 78 -4.58 -7.57 -0.80
C ARG A 78 -4.45 -8.22 0.57
N ILE A 79 -5.26 -7.82 1.56
CA ILE A 79 -5.04 -8.22 2.95
C ILE A 79 -6.30 -8.83 3.59
N LEU A 80 -7.42 -8.12 3.56
CA LEU A 80 -8.65 -8.49 4.26
C LEU A 80 -9.87 -8.04 3.45
N PRO A 81 -10.57 -8.98 2.77
CA PRO A 81 -11.82 -8.67 2.10
C PRO A 81 -12.85 -8.10 3.07
N LEU A 82 -13.28 -6.87 2.78
CA LEU A 82 -14.27 -6.15 3.59
C LEU A 82 -15.70 -6.48 3.10
N PRO A 83 -16.62 -6.91 3.98
CA PRO A 83 -18.01 -7.20 3.61
C PRO A 83 -18.71 -5.98 3.02
N ASN A 84 -19.40 -6.16 1.89
CA ASN A 84 -20.18 -5.13 1.18
C ASN A 84 -19.37 -3.90 0.72
N HIS A 85 -18.04 -3.97 0.73
CA HIS A 85 -17.20 -2.90 0.20
C HIS A 85 -17.18 -2.95 -1.33
N GLN A 86 -17.37 -1.80 -1.97
CA GLN A 86 -17.27 -1.65 -3.42
C GLN A 86 -15.96 -0.96 -3.76
N VAL A 87 -15.17 -1.63 -4.59
CA VAL A 87 -13.86 -1.12 -5.02
C VAL A 87 -14.07 0.10 -5.92
N SER A 88 -13.31 1.15 -5.64
CA SER A 88 -13.33 2.41 -6.42
C SER A 88 -12.01 2.69 -7.15
N SER A 89 -10.94 2.02 -6.72
CA SER A 89 -9.61 2.07 -7.30
C SER A 89 -9.01 0.66 -7.35
N VAL A 90 -8.45 0.28 -8.49
CA VAL A 90 -7.82 -1.06 -8.63
C VAL A 90 -6.45 -1.05 -7.95
N GLN A 91 -6.26 -1.96 -7.00
CA GLN A 91 -5.05 -2.16 -6.18
C GLN A 91 -4.62 -3.65 -6.10
N MET A 92 -5.21 -4.52 -6.90
CA MET A 92 -4.83 -5.93 -7.03
C MET A 92 -3.35 -6.11 -7.44
N ALA A 93 -2.80 -7.31 -7.21
CA ALA A 93 -1.38 -7.57 -7.47
C ALA A 93 -0.97 -7.44 -8.95
N ASP A 94 -1.87 -7.72 -9.88
CA ASP A 94 -1.66 -7.56 -11.33
C ASP A 94 -1.53 -6.08 -11.74
N GLU A 95 -2.18 -5.18 -11.01
CA GLU A 95 -2.05 -3.73 -11.21
C GLU A 95 -0.63 -3.24 -10.89
N ILE A 96 0.04 -3.84 -9.89
CA ILE A 96 1.46 -3.57 -9.60
C ILE A 96 2.31 -3.91 -10.84
N LEU A 97 2.07 -5.08 -11.46
CA LEU A 97 2.78 -5.50 -12.66
C LEU A 97 2.46 -4.60 -13.86
N ARG A 98 1.21 -4.13 -14.00
CA ARG A 98 0.81 -3.21 -15.06
C ARG A 98 1.52 -1.85 -14.92
N ARG A 99 1.47 -1.24 -13.74
CA ARG A 99 2.13 0.04 -13.43
C ARG A 99 3.64 -0.04 -13.65
N ASN A 100 4.25 -1.12 -13.18
CA ASN A 100 5.68 -1.37 -13.39
C ASN A 100 6.08 -1.42 -14.85
N ARG A 101 5.30 -2.10 -15.71
CA ARG A 101 5.52 -2.15 -17.16
C ARG A 101 5.38 -0.79 -17.85
N LEU A 102 4.44 0.03 -17.37
CA LEU A 102 4.20 1.38 -17.92
C LEU A 102 5.17 2.42 -17.35
N GLY A 103 5.93 2.09 -16.31
CA GLY A 103 6.81 3.04 -15.64
C GLY A 103 6.08 4.06 -14.77
N VAL A 104 4.81 3.81 -14.44
CA VAL A 104 3.96 4.67 -13.60
C VAL A 104 3.77 4.12 -12.19
#